data_AF-A0A7Y3P641-F1
#
_entry.id   AF-A0A7Y3P641-F1
#
_cell.length_a   1.000
_cell.length_b   1.000
_cell.length_c   1.000
_cell.angle_alpha   90.00
_cell.angle_beta   90.00
_cell.angle_gamma   90.00
#
_symmetry.space_group_name_H-M   'P 1'
#
loop_
_entity.id
_entity.type
_entity.pdbx_description
1 polymer ?
#
loop_
_entity_poly.entity_id
_entity_poly.type
_entity_poly.pdbx_seq_one_letter_code
_entity_poly.pdbx_strand_id
1 'polypeptide(L)'
;MTKSPSKSPSVLSAAQKATAAKKLAAEKARSLAQAKLSKEREARAKAVAKAKAVADKAKAAAAAKARKERESKAKAAAKEKEVQRKARERAAAEAKKQREIDTKRKAIEAEKLRKLREIERRNHEEMKRQERREAEERKRREALERKMHSRPYAEDTDFLEELRILMIEARDATLEQIAISEREADEMLVDRERLEYDDEDGSSVASDIKRDELKEFAISRRLKIDEIEVALVRIADGSYGRCDECYEPITKARLLAQVPVFTCVSCRASV
;
A
#
# COMPACT_ATOMS: atom_id res chain seq x y z
N MET A 1 31.80 73.00 -114.11
CA MET A 1 32.49 72.61 -115.36
C MET A 1 32.07 71.17 -115.65
N THR A 2 31.49 70.74 -116.77
CA THR A 2 31.29 71.31 -118.11
C THR A 2 30.35 70.34 -118.88
N LYS A 3 29.28 70.90 -119.47
CA LYS A 3 28.64 70.62 -120.79
C LYS A 3 28.55 69.19 -121.39
N SER A 4 27.31 68.77 -121.69
CA SER A 4 26.72 68.26 -122.97
C SER A 4 27.67 67.96 -124.16
N PRO A 5 27.37 66.99 -125.08
CA PRO A 5 26.16 67.09 -125.92
C PRO A 5 25.51 65.79 -126.45
N SER A 6 24.32 66.02 -127.03
CA SER A 6 23.43 65.15 -127.79
C SER A 6 23.97 64.67 -129.16
N LYS A 7 23.48 63.52 -129.64
CA LYS A 7 23.29 63.18 -131.07
C LYS A 7 22.42 61.92 -131.23
N SER A 8 21.46 61.97 -132.14
CA SER A 8 20.55 60.90 -132.61
C SER A 8 20.81 60.62 -134.11
N PRO A 9 20.05 59.73 -134.79
CA PRO A 9 20.16 58.27 -134.76
C PRO A 9 20.56 57.69 -136.14
N SER A 10 20.99 56.42 -136.20
CA SER A 10 21.25 55.69 -137.46
C SER A 10 20.46 54.38 -137.54
N VAL A 11 19.97 54.09 -138.73
CA VAL A 11 18.96 53.09 -139.07
C VAL A 11 19.59 51.69 -139.22
N LEU A 12 19.03 50.67 -138.56
CA LEU A 12 19.49 49.27 -138.55
C LEU A 12 18.64 48.38 -139.48
N SER A 13 19.27 47.38 -140.11
CA SER A 13 18.73 46.62 -141.26
C SER A 13 17.86 45.40 -140.89
N ALA A 14 17.10 44.90 -141.87
CA ALA A 14 16.05 43.88 -141.71
C ALA A 14 16.52 42.51 -141.16
N ALA A 15 17.81 42.18 -141.19
CA ALA A 15 18.35 40.95 -140.60
C ALA A 15 18.42 40.99 -139.06
N GLN A 16 18.41 42.19 -138.45
CA GLN A 16 18.49 42.37 -136.98
C GLN A 16 17.12 42.28 -136.28
N LYS A 17 16.01 42.35 -137.03
CA LYS A 17 14.64 42.23 -136.50
C LYS A 17 14.22 40.77 -136.22
N ALA A 18 14.79 39.78 -136.93
CA ALA A 18 14.50 38.35 -136.71
C ALA A 18 15.18 37.79 -135.44
N THR A 19 16.37 38.27 -135.10
CA THR A 19 17.09 37.91 -133.86
C THR A 19 16.54 38.62 -132.62
N ALA A 20 15.92 39.80 -132.77
CA ALA A 20 15.24 40.50 -131.68
C ALA A 20 13.92 39.81 -131.28
N ALA A 21 13.17 39.25 -132.23
CA ALA A 21 11.93 38.52 -131.97
C ALA A 21 12.15 37.19 -131.21
N LYS A 22 13.26 36.47 -131.48
CA LYS A 22 13.62 35.23 -130.75
C LYS A 22 14.11 35.48 -129.32
N LYS A 23 14.78 36.61 -129.05
CA LYS A 23 15.18 37.00 -127.68
C LYS A 23 13.98 37.36 -126.81
N LEU A 24 13.02 38.13 -127.34
CA LEU A 24 11.80 38.51 -126.62
C LEU A 24 10.90 37.30 -126.27
N ALA A 25 10.83 36.29 -127.14
CA ALA A 25 10.09 35.06 -126.87
C ALA A 25 10.74 34.20 -125.76
N ALA A 26 12.08 34.13 -125.72
CA ALA A 26 12.82 33.41 -124.68
C ALA A 26 12.76 34.12 -123.31
N GLU A 27 12.75 35.46 -123.29
CA GLU A 27 12.57 36.27 -122.07
C GLU A 27 11.16 36.11 -121.47
N LYS A 28 10.13 36.07 -122.33
CA LYS A 28 8.73 35.88 -121.89
C LYS A 28 8.48 34.47 -121.34
N ALA A 29 9.15 33.45 -121.86
CA ALA A 29 9.11 32.09 -121.31
C ALA A 29 9.82 31.99 -119.94
N ARG A 30 10.96 32.69 -119.76
CA ARG A 30 11.68 32.75 -118.49
C ARG A 30 10.92 33.53 -117.42
N SER A 31 10.27 34.63 -117.77
CA SER A 31 9.47 35.41 -116.82
C SER A 31 8.22 34.65 -116.36
N LEU A 32 7.57 33.89 -117.25
CA LEU A 32 6.45 33.00 -116.88
C LEU A 32 6.90 31.82 -116.01
N ALA A 33 8.07 31.24 -116.27
CA ALA A 33 8.64 30.19 -115.43
C ALA A 33 9.05 30.72 -114.04
N GLN A 34 9.65 31.91 -113.96
CA GLN A 34 9.97 32.58 -112.70
C GLN A 34 8.71 32.97 -111.91
N ALA A 35 7.64 33.41 -112.60
CA ALA A 35 6.35 33.72 -111.97
C ALA A 35 5.62 32.48 -111.44
N LYS A 36 5.79 31.30 -112.08
CA LYS A 36 5.27 30.03 -111.54
C LYS A 36 6.07 29.58 -110.32
N LEU A 37 7.40 29.67 -110.37
CA LEU A 37 8.27 29.33 -109.24
C LEU A 37 8.08 30.26 -108.03
N SER A 38 7.83 31.55 -108.26
CA SER A 38 7.53 32.50 -107.17
C SER A 38 6.19 32.19 -106.50
N LYS A 39 5.14 31.90 -107.28
CA LYS A 39 3.83 31.48 -106.75
C LYS A 39 3.90 30.17 -105.97
N GLU A 40 4.68 29.19 -106.44
CA GLU A 40 4.85 27.93 -105.73
C GLU A 40 5.67 28.10 -104.43
N ARG A 41 6.68 28.97 -104.45
CA ARG A 41 7.45 29.37 -103.25
C ARG A 41 6.58 30.11 -102.23
N GLU A 42 5.72 31.03 -102.67
CA GLU A 42 4.76 31.73 -101.80
C GLU A 42 3.70 30.78 -101.22
N ALA A 43 3.20 29.82 -102.02
CA ALA A 43 2.27 28.80 -101.54
C ALA A 43 2.93 27.88 -100.50
N ARG A 44 4.17 27.44 -100.72
CA ARG A 44 4.94 26.67 -99.74
C ARG A 44 5.27 27.50 -98.50
N ALA A 45 5.62 28.78 -98.63
CA ALA A 45 5.87 29.67 -97.51
C ALA A 45 4.61 29.90 -96.66
N LYS A 46 3.44 30.08 -97.29
CA LYS A 46 2.14 30.18 -96.59
C LYS A 46 1.75 28.87 -95.92
N ALA A 47 2.02 27.72 -96.55
CA ALA A 47 1.79 26.41 -95.95
C ALA A 47 2.70 26.17 -94.73
N VAL A 48 3.99 26.53 -94.82
CA VAL A 48 4.95 26.45 -93.71
C VAL A 48 4.58 27.42 -92.59
N ALA A 49 4.14 28.64 -92.90
CA ALA A 49 3.68 29.60 -91.90
C ALA A 49 2.40 29.13 -91.19
N LYS A 50 1.44 28.55 -91.92
CA LYS A 50 0.23 27.97 -91.34
C LYS A 50 0.54 26.74 -90.48
N ALA A 51 1.44 25.86 -90.92
CA ALA A 51 1.91 24.72 -90.14
C ALA A 51 2.63 25.16 -88.86
N LYS A 52 3.48 26.20 -88.94
CA LYS A 52 4.17 26.78 -87.78
C LYS A 52 3.19 27.43 -86.80
N ALA A 53 2.20 28.18 -87.28
CA ALA A 53 1.16 28.77 -86.42
C ALA A 53 0.31 27.70 -85.71
N VAL A 54 -0.03 26.60 -86.39
CA VAL A 54 -0.73 25.46 -85.78
C VAL A 54 0.17 24.76 -84.74
N ALA A 55 1.45 24.58 -85.03
CA ALA A 55 2.42 23.99 -84.09
C ALA A 55 2.65 24.87 -82.86
N ASP A 56 2.74 26.19 -83.02
CA ASP A 56 2.94 27.14 -81.92
C ASP A 56 1.68 27.24 -81.05
N LYS A 57 0.48 27.20 -81.66
CA LYS A 57 -0.79 27.12 -80.92
C LYS A 57 -0.93 25.81 -80.14
N ALA A 58 -0.51 24.69 -80.72
CA ALA A 58 -0.48 23.39 -80.03
C ALA A 58 0.52 23.37 -78.86
N LYS A 59 1.72 23.96 -79.05
CA LYS A 59 2.72 24.12 -77.98
C LYS A 59 2.23 25.04 -76.86
N ALA A 60 1.57 26.15 -77.19
CA ALA A 60 0.98 27.05 -76.20
C ALA A 60 -0.15 26.37 -75.41
N ALA A 61 -1.02 25.60 -76.07
CA ALA A 61 -2.07 24.83 -75.42
C ALA A 61 -1.50 23.73 -74.50
N ALA A 62 -0.46 23.01 -74.95
CA ALA A 62 0.24 22.01 -74.14
C ALA A 62 0.95 22.64 -72.93
N ALA A 63 1.60 23.79 -73.11
CA ALA A 63 2.24 24.53 -72.02
C ALA A 63 1.21 25.06 -71.01
N ALA A 64 0.05 25.55 -71.46
CA ALA A 64 -1.05 25.99 -70.58
C ALA A 64 -1.65 24.82 -69.78
N LYS A 65 -1.85 23.66 -70.42
CA LYS A 65 -2.31 22.43 -69.74
C LYS A 65 -1.29 21.96 -68.69
N ALA A 66 -0.02 21.93 -69.04
CA ALA A 66 1.07 21.56 -68.11
C ALA A 66 1.18 22.54 -66.93
N ARG A 67 0.98 23.85 -67.15
CA ARG A 67 0.95 24.85 -66.07
C ARG A 67 -0.23 24.63 -65.13
N LYS A 68 -1.44 24.40 -65.65
CA LYS A 68 -2.63 24.10 -64.83
C LYS A 68 -2.47 22.81 -64.01
N GLU A 69 -1.88 21.77 -64.60
CA GLU A 69 -1.61 20.51 -63.90
C GLU A 69 -0.54 20.65 -62.81
N ARG A 70 0.50 21.44 -63.05
CA ARG A 70 1.50 21.77 -62.02
C ARG A 70 0.89 22.60 -60.89
N GLU A 71 0.01 23.55 -61.21
CA GLU A 71 -0.68 24.36 -60.20
C GLU A 71 -1.66 23.53 -59.36
N SER A 72 -2.40 22.60 -59.95
CA SER A 72 -3.30 21.70 -59.21
C SER A 72 -2.53 20.72 -58.33
N LYS A 73 -1.44 20.13 -58.84
CA LYS A 73 -0.53 19.29 -58.04
C LYS A 73 0.13 20.07 -56.91
N ALA A 74 0.56 21.31 -57.15
CA ALA A 74 1.12 22.18 -56.12
C ALA A 74 0.09 22.53 -55.04
N LYS A 75 -1.17 22.82 -55.41
CA LYS A 75 -2.26 23.07 -54.46
C LYS A 75 -2.63 21.82 -53.66
N ALA A 76 -2.65 20.64 -54.28
CA ALA A 76 -2.88 19.37 -53.58
C ALA A 76 -1.75 19.06 -52.59
N ALA A 77 -0.49 19.19 -53.02
CA ALA A 77 0.67 19.00 -52.15
C ALA A 77 0.73 20.02 -51.00
N ALA A 78 0.30 21.27 -51.23
CA ALA A 78 0.19 22.29 -50.18
C ALA A 78 -0.87 21.93 -49.14
N LYS A 79 -2.06 21.48 -49.57
CA LYS A 79 -3.13 21.00 -48.69
C LYS A 79 -2.69 19.78 -47.88
N GLU A 80 -2.02 18.82 -48.51
CA GLU A 80 -1.51 17.62 -47.84
C GLU A 80 -0.46 17.99 -46.77
N LYS A 81 0.49 18.88 -47.09
CA LYS A 81 1.46 19.40 -46.13
C LYS A 81 0.79 20.12 -44.96
N GLU A 82 -0.28 20.89 -45.20
CA GLU A 82 -1.04 21.56 -44.15
C GLU A 82 -1.76 20.54 -43.24
N VAL A 83 -2.37 19.51 -43.80
CA VAL A 83 -3.01 18.41 -43.04
C VAL A 83 -1.97 17.66 -42.20
N GLN A 84 -0.81 17.32 -42.79
CA GLN A 84 0.29 16.67 -42.06
C GLN A 84 0.84 17.57 -40.94
N ARG A 85 0.96 18.89 -41.16
CA ARG A 85 1.36 19.84 -40.12
C ARG A 85 0.36 19.85 -38.96
N LYS A 86 -0.94 19.98 -39.25
CA LYS A 86 -2.00 19.96 -38.23
C LYS A 86 -2.05 18.63 -37.47
N ALA A 87 -1.81 17.50 -38.15
CA ALA A 87 -1.74 16.18 -37.51
C ALA A 87 -0.53 16.08 -36.56
N ARG A 88 0.65 16.56 -36.97
CA ARG A 88 1.86 16.63 -36.13
C ARG A 88 1.67 17.55 -34.93
N GLU A 89 1.04 18.71 -35.10
CA GLU A 89 0.72 19.64 -34.01
C GLU A 89 -0.25 19.02 -33.00
N ARG A 90 -1.30 18.33 -33.46
CA ARG A 90 -2.23 17.60 -32.58
C ARG A 90 -1.54 16.46 -31.83
N ALA A 91 -0.74 15.65 -32.52
CA ALA A 91 0.02 14.56 -31.91
C ALA A 91 1.05 15.10 -30.89
N ALA A 92 1.71 16.23 -31.18
CA ALA A 92 2.61 16.88 -30.23
C ALA A 92 1.89 17.43 -29.00
N ALA A 93 0.69 18.03 -29.18
CA ALA A 93 -0.14 18.51 -28.07
C ALA A 93 -0.64 17.34 -27.19
N GLU A 94 -1.06 16.23 -27.79
CA GLU A 94 -1.48 15.02 -27.09
C GLU A 94 -0.32 14.36 -26.36
N ALA A 95 0.85 14.24 -26.99
CA ALA A 95 2.07 13.74 -26.36
C ALA A 95 2.50 14.61 -25.18
N LYS A 96 2.35 15.95 -25.27
CA LYS A 96 2.61 16.86 -24.14
C LYS A 96 1.64 16.61 -22.98
N LYS A 97 0.34 16.46 -23.26
CA LYS A 97 -0.67 16.12 -22.24
C LYS A 97 -0.38 14.77 -21.58
N GLN A 98 -0.03 13.75 -22.36
CA GLN A 98 0.28 12.43 -21.84
C GLN A 98 1.51 12.46 -20.93
N ARG A 99 2.57 13.16 -21.33
CA ARG A 99 3.75 13.38 -20.47
C ARG A 99 3.39 14.07 -19.16
N GLU A 100 2.54 15.10 -19.20
CA GLU A 100 2.08 15.78 -17.99
C GLU A 100 1.30 14.83 -17.06
N ILE A 101 0.39 14.01 -17.60
CA ILE A 101 -0.35 12.99 -16.84
C ILE A 101 0.61 11.96 -16.23
N ASP A 102 1.58 11.47 -16.99
CA ASP A 102 2.56 10.49 -16.50
C ASP A 102 3.44 11.08 -15.40
N THR A 103 3.84 12.35 -15.51
CA THR A 103 4.58 13.02 -14.42
C THR A 103 3.74 13.15 -13.16
N LYS A 104 2.45 13.51 -13.27
CA LYS A 104 1.53 13.58 -12.11
C LYS A 104 1.30 12.21 -11.48
N ARG A 105 1.12 11.16 -12.29
CA ARG A 105 0.97 9.77 -11.80
C ARG A 105 2.21 9.30 -11.05
N LYS A 106 3.41 9.52 -11.60
CA LYS A 106 4.68 9.18 -10.94
C LYS A 106 4.87 9.96 -9.63
N ALA A 107 4.45 11.23 -9.58
CA ALA A 107 4.49 12.01 -8.34
C ALA A 107 3.56 11.43 -7.26
N ILE A 108 2.32 11.08 -7.62
CA ILE A 108 1.37 10.43 -6.70
C ILE A 108 1.89 9.08 -6.21
N GLU A 109 2.44 8.25 -7.10
CA GLU A 109 3.01 6.96 -6.72
C GLU A 109 4.21 7.11 -5.79
N ALA A 110 5.10 8.07 -6.06
CA ALA A 110 6.22 8.39 -5.19
C ALA A 110 5.76 8.87 -3.80
N GLU A 111 4.70 9.68 -3.72
CA GLU A 111 4.10 10.10 -2.45
C GLU A 111 3.48 8.92 -1.69
N LYS A 112 2.76 8.02 -2.37
CA LYS A 112 2.21 6.79 -1.78
C LYS A 112 3.31 5.91 -1.20
N LEU A 113 4.42 5.72 -1.93
CA LEU A 113 5.56 4.93 -1.46
C LEU A 113 6.21 5.56 -0.23
N ARG A 114 6.33 6.89 -0.18
CA ARG A 114 6.82 7.60 1.01
C ARG A 114 5.90 7.36 2.23
N LYS A 115 4.59 7.47 2.06
CA LYS A 115 3.60 7.19 3.12
C LYS A 115 3.65 5.76 3.60
N LEU A 116 3.79 4.78 2.69
CA LEU A 116 3.93 3.37 3.04
C LEU A 116 5.19 3.13 3.89
N ARG A 117 6.35 3.68 3.48
CA ARG A 117 7.59 3.57 4.26
C ARG A 117 7.47 4.22 5.64
N GLU A 118 6.75 5.32 5.75
CA GLU A 118 6.46 5.96 7.04
C GLU A 118 5.57 5.09 7.93
N ILE A 119 4.52 4.48 7.37
CA ILE A 119 3.65 3.52 8.08
C ILE A 119 4.46 2.29 8.52
N GLU A 120 5.29 1.73 7.66
CA GLU A 120 6.18 0.59 7.99
C GLU A 120 7.12 0.95 9.14
N ARG A 121 7.73 2.15 9.12
CA ARG A 121 8.57 2.63 10.23
C ARG A 121 7.76 2.76 11.53
N ARG A 122 6.57 3.35 11.47
CA ARG A 122 5.68 3.49 12.65
C ARG A 122 5.28 2.12 13.21
N ASN A 123 4.88 1.20 12.34
CA ASN A 123 4.50 -0.16 12.72
C ASN A 123 5.69 -0.91 13.34
N HIS A 124 6.91 -0.74 12.80
CA HIS A 124 8.12 -1.33 13.39
C HIS A 124 8.43 -0.76 14.78
N GLU A 125 8.25 0.55 14.98
CA GLU A 125 8.38 1.17 16.30
C GLU A 125 7.31 0.69 17.29
N GLU A 126 6.06 0.53 16.83
CA GLU A 126 4.96 -0.03 17.63
C GLU A 126 5.21 -1.49 18.00
N MET A 127 5.64 -2.34 17.06
CA MET A 127 6.05 -3.73 17.32
C MET A 127 7.14 -3.80 18.38
N LYS A 128 8.19 -2.98 18.27
CA LYS A 128 9.26 -2.90 19.29
C LYS A 128 8.75 -2.46 20.66
N ARG A 129 7.76 -1.56 20.71
CA ARG A 129 7.12 -1.15 21.98
C ARG A 129 6.31 -2.29 22.57
N GLN A 130 5.59 -3.04 21.74
CA GLN A 130 4.84 -4.22 22.15
C GLN A 130 5.77 -5.32 22.67
N GLU A 131 6.84 -5.65 21.96
CA GLU A 131 7.85 -6.62 22.40
C GLU A 131 8.46 -6.26 23.76
N ARG A 132 8.71 -4.97 24.03
CA ARG A 132 9.20 -4.50 25.34
C ARG A 132 8.18 -4.74 26.45
N ARG A 133 6.89 -4.47 26.20
CA ARG A 133 5.80 -4.73 27.16
C ARG A 133 5.64 -6.21 27.42
N GLU A 134 5.61 -7.03 26.37
CA GLU A 134 5.52 -8.49 26.48
C GLU A 134 6.73 -9.09 27.21
N ALA A 135 7.94 -8.54 26.99
CA ALA A 135 9.13 -8.95 27.71
C ALA A 135 9.07 -8.59 29.21
N GLU A 136 8.51 -7.42 29.56
CA GLU A 136 8.28 -7.02 30.94
C GLU A 136 7.23 -7.90 31.63
N GLU A 137 6.12 -8.19 30.95
CA GLU A 137 5.10 -9.11 31.44
C GLU A 137 5.64 -10.52 31.64
N ARG A 138 6.46 -11.01 30.71
CA ARG A 138 7.14 -12.30 30.84
C ARG A 138 8.02 -12.33 32.07
N LYS A 139 8.86 -11.30 32.28
CA LYS A 139 9.68 -11.17 33.50
C LYS A 139 8.85 -11.13 34.77
N ARG A 140 7.70 -10.44 34.75
CA ARG A 140 6.78 -10.39 35.90
C ARG A 140 6.19 -11.76 36.19
N ARG A 141 5.82 -12.53 35.16
CA ARG A 141 5.31 -13.90 35.29
C ARG A 141 6.39 -14.85 35.82
N GLU A 142 7.58 -14.82 35.26
CA GLU A 142 8.73 -15.61 35.74
C GLU A 142 9.09 -15.28 37.19
N ALA A 143 9.04 -14.00 37.57
CA ALA A 143 9.25 -13.58 38.96
C ALA A 143 8.15 -14.10 39.89
N LEU A 144 6.89 -14.07 39.46
CA LEU A 144 5.78 -14.63 40.23
C LEU A 144 5.93 -16.15 40.38
N GLU A 145 6.24 -16.86 39.31
CA GLU A 145 6.48 -18.31 39.33
C GLU A 145 7.63 -18.68 40.27
N ARG A 146 8.73 -17.90 40.25
CA ARG A 146 9.83 -18.06 41.20
C ARG A 146 9.38 -17.84 42.64
N LYS A 147 8.55 -16.83 42.91
CA LYS A 147 7.99 -16.61 44.25
C LYS A 147 7.08 -17.78 44.66
N MET A 148 6.21 -18.26 43.77
CA MET A 148 5.31 -19.39 44.02
C MET A 148 6.04 -20.69 44.37
N HIS A 149 7.23 -20.92 43.80
CA HIS A 149 8.05 -22.09 44.11
C HIS A 149 9.10 -21.83 45.19
N SER A 150 9.07 -20.66 45.84
CA SER A 150 10.04 -20.34 46.89
C SER A 150 9.83 -21.23 48.11
N ARG A 151 10.95 -21.70 48.68
CA ARG A 151 11.03 -22.47 49.91
C ARG A 151 11.90 -21.69 50.90
N PRO A 152 11.34 -20.68 51.60
CA PRO A 152 12.14 -19.67 52.28
C PRO A 152 12.96 -20.22 53.46
N TYR A 153 12.53 -21.33 54.05
CA TYR A 153 13.18 -21.94 55.22
C TYR A 153 13.69 -23.36 54.97
N ALA A 154 13.78 -23.81 53.71
CA ALA A 154 14.21 -25.18 53.41
C ALA A 154 15.63 -25.53 53.89
N GLU A 155 16.51 -24.54 53.99
CA GLU A 155 17.88 -24.73 54.49
C GLU A 155 17.96 -24.73 56.03
N ASP A 156 16.94 -24.20 56.70
CA ASP A 156 16.91 -24.04 58.16
C ASP A 156 16.10 -25.15 58.80
N THR A 157 16.70 -26.35 58.84
CA THR A 157 16.05 -27.57 59.33
C THR A 157 15.67 -27.48 60.80
N ASP A 158 16.50 -26.80 61.60
CA ASP A 158 16.28 -26.66 63.05
C ASP A 158 15.03 -25.81 63.31
N PHE A 159 14.86 -24.72 62.55
CA PHE A 159 13.66 -23.90 62.62
C PHE A 159 12.39 -24.63 62.17
N LEU A 160 12.48 -25.45 61.11
CA LEU A 160 11.35 -26.25 60.64
C LEU A 160 10.95 -27.33 61.66
N GLU A 161 11.92 -27.94 62.35
CA GLU A 161 11.64 -28.92 63.39
C GLU A 161 11.05 -28.26 64.66
N GLU A 162 11.52 -27.07 65.05
CA GLU A 162 10.89 -26.28 66.12
C GLU A 162 9.42 -25.99 65.81
N LEU A 163 9.12 -25.54 64.58
CA LEU A 163 7.75 -25.31 64.14
C LEU A 163 6.93 -26.60 64.09
N ARG A 164 7.53 -27.72 63.71
CA ARG A 164 6.85 -29.02 63.70
C ARG A 164 6.40 -29.43 65.09
N ILE A 165 7.28 -29.27 66.09
CA ILE A 165 6.98 -29.58 67.50
C ILE A 165 5.82 -28.70 67.98
N LEU A 166 5.90 -27.38 67.75
CA LEU A 166 4.83 -26.42 68.07
C LEU A 166 3.48 -26.80 67.43
N MET A 167 3.49 -27.25 66.17
CA MET A 167 2.26 -27.66 65.48
C MET A 167 1.65 -28.94 66.07
N ILE A 168 2.48 -29.91 66.48
CA ILE A 168 2.03 -31.14 67.12
C ILE A 168 1.40 -30.82 68.48
N GLU A 169 2.05 -29.99 69.28
CA GLU A 169 1.52 -29.53 70.57
C GLU A 169 0.19 -28.78 70.39
N ALA A 170 0.11 -27.88 69.40
CA ALA A 170 -1.11 -27.15 69.10
C ALA A 170 -2.25 -28.07 68.63
N ARG A 171 -1.95 -29.12 67.85
CA ARG A 171 -2.93 -30.12 67.41
C ARG A 171 -3.49 -30.88 68.61
N ASP A 172 -2.62 -31.38 69.47
CA ASP A 172 -3.01 -32.21 70.62
C ASP A 172 -3.85 -31.40 71.62
N ALA A 173 -3.46 -30.14 71.87
CA ALA A 173 -4.27 -29.21 72.67
C ALA A 173 -5.64 -28.89 72.03
N THR A 174 -5.70 -28.78 70.70
CA THR A 174 -6.96 -28.53 69.97
C THR A 174 -7.88 -29.75 70.00
N LEU A 175 -7.33 -30.97 69.91
CA LEU A 175 -8.08 -32.21 70.06
C LEU A 175 -8.70 -32.33 71.45
N GLU A 176 -7.95 -31.95 72.50
CA GLU A 176 -8.47 -31.92 73.87
C GLU A 176 -9.63 -30.92 74.00
N GLN A 177 -9.50 -29.72 73.42
CA GLN A 177 -10.59 -28.73 73.39
C GLN A 177 -11.85 -29.26 72.71
N ILE A 178 -11.71 -29.96 71.59
CA ILE A 178 -12.84 -30.61 70.90
C ILE A 178 -13.50 -31.63 71.84
N ALA A 179 -12.71 -32.54 72.40
CA ALA A 179 -13.21 -33.60 73.26
C ALA A 179 -13.89 -33.09 74.54
N ILE A 180 -13.48 -31.91 75.06
CA ILE A 180 -14.16 -31.23 76.16
C ILE A 180 -15.48 -30.64 75.68
N SER A 181 -15.47 -29.84 74.60
CA SER A 181 -16.69 -29.17 74.10
C SER A 181 -17.78 -30.15 73.65
N GLU A 182 -17.40 -31.29 73.07
CA GLU A 182 -18.35 -32.32 72.66
C GLU A 182 -18.95 -33.06 73.85
N ARG A 183 -18.14 -33.40 74.87
CA ARG A 183 -18.66 -33.99 76.11
C ARG A 183 -19.64 -33.06 76.81
N GLU A 184 -19.31 -31.77 76.93
CA GLU A 184 -20.21 -30.78 77.53
C GLU A 184 -21.53 -30.65 76.75
N ALA A 185 -21.46 -30.65 75.41
CA ALA A 185 -22.66 -30.61 74.56
C ALA A 185 -23.52 -31.88 74.68
N ASP A 186 -22.90 -33.05 74.80
CA ASP A 186 -23.59 -34.33 74.97
C ASP A 186 -24.20 -34.47 76.36
N GLU A 187 -23.52 -33.99 77.41
CA GLU A 187 -24.06 -33.92 78.78
C GLU A 187 -25.33 -33.06 78.83
N MET A 188 -25.33 -31.90 78.16
CA MET A 188 -26.53 -31.05 78.06
C MET A 188 -27.72 -31.73 77.35
N LEU A 189 -27.45 -32.64 76.40
CA LEU A 189 -28.51 -33.43 75.75
C LEU A 189 -29.11 -34.47 76.71
N VAL A 190 -28.26 -35.16 77.47
CA VAL A 190 -28.70 -36.16 78.46
C VAL A 190 -29.51 -35.51 79.57
N ASP A 191 -29.07 -34.35 80.06
CA ASP A 191 -29.80 -33.59 81.08
C ASP A 191 -31.18 -33.13 80.58
N ARG A 192 -31.28 -32.76 79.30
CA ARG A 192 -32.56 -32.40 78.65
C ARG A 192 -33.51 -33.59 78.56
N GLU A 193 -33.02 -34.77 78.13
CA GLU A 193 -33.83 -35.99 78.06
C GLU A 193 -34.34 -36.41 79.45
N ARG A 194 -33.59 -36.11 80.51
CA ARG A 194 -33.98 -36.40 81.90
C ARG A 194 -35.04 -35.45 82.48
N LEU A 195 -35.18 -34.23 81.95
CA LEU A 195 -36.03 -33.16 82.49
C LEU A 195 -37.37 -32.99 81.73
N GLU A 196 -37.83 -34.04 81.04
CA GLU A 196 -38.93 -34.07 80.05
C GLU A 196 -40.31 -33.45 80.43
N TYR A 197 -40.50 -32.84 81.60
CA TYR A 197 -41.82 -32.49 82.12
C TYR A 197 -42.05 -31.10 82.77
N ASP A 198 -41.08 -30.17 82.85
CA ASP A 198 -41.32 -28.90 83.58
C ASP A 198 -40.63 -27.64 83.00
N ASP A 199 -40.71 -27.44 81.68
CA ASP A 199 -40.14 -26.25 81.00
C ASP A 199 -41.19 -25.14 80.76
N GLU A 200 -41.82 -24.61 81.81
CA GLU A 200 -42.72 -23.44 81.70
C GLU A 200 -41.97 -22.10 81.59
N ASP A 201 -40.65 -22.07 81.83
CA ASP A 201 -39.84 -20.85 82.03
C ASP A 201 -38.90 -20.47 80.85
N GLY A 202 -38.83 -21.29 79.79
CA GLY A 202 -37.96 -21.06 78.64
C GLY A 202 -36.48 -21.40 78.83
N SER A 203 -36.09 -22.01 79.96
CA SER A 203 -34.72 -22.46 80.26
C SER A 203 -34.17 -23.46 79.23
N SER A 204 -35.04 -24.35 78.73
CA SER A 204 -34.73 -25.34 77.69
C SER A 204 -34.17 -24.74 76.40
N VAL A 205 -34.72 -23.61 75.95
CA VAL A 205 -34.25 -22.91 74.73
C VAL A 205 -32.84 -22.35 74.93
N ALA A 206 -32.54 -21.82 76.12
CA ALA A 206 -31.21 -21.31 76.44
C ALA A 206 -30.16 -22.43 76.53
N SER A 207 -30.53 -23.63 77.00
CA SER A 207 -29.67 -24.81 77.02
C SER A 207 -29.39 -25.33 75.60
N ASP A 208 -30.42 -25.39 74.75
CA ASP A 208 -30.28 -25.80 73.34
C ASP A 208 -29.35 -24.86 72.56
N ILE A 209 -29.46 -23.53 72.78
CA ILE A 209 -28.56 -22.56 72.15
C ILE A 209 -27.10 -22.78 72.59
N LYS A 210 -26.84 -22.95 73.89
CA LYS A 210 -25.47 -23.18 74.39
C LYS A 210 -24.86 -24.48 73.86
N ARG A 211 -25.66 -25.55 73.77
CA ARG A 211 -25.23 -26.80 73.14
C ARG A 211 -24.83 -26.56 71.69
N ASP A 212 -25.62 -25.80 70.94
CA ASP A 212 -25.34 -25.52 69.53
C ASP A 212 -24.07 -24.64 69.39
N GLU A 213 -23.86 -23.66 70.27
CA GLU A 213 -22.62 -22.88 70.35
C GLU A 213 -21.39 -23.77 70.62
N LEU A 214 -21.49 -24.74 71.53
CA LEU A 214 -20.41 -25.70 71.82
C LEU A 214 -20.10 -26.58 70.60
N LYS A 215 -21.14 -27.04 69.87
CA LYS A 215 -20.96 -27.81 68.63
C LYS A 215 -20.33 -26.97 67.53
N GLU A 216 -20.75 -25.72 67.35
CA GLU A 216 -20.13 -24.80 66.40
C GLU A 216 -18.66 -24.54 66.74
N PHE A 217 -18.34 -24.39 68.03
CA PHE A 217 -16.97 -24.28 68.50
C PHE A 217 -16.14 -25.53 68.14
N ALA A 218 -16.67 -26.74 68.39
CA ALA A 218 -15.99 -27.99 68.02
C ALA A 218 -15.74 -28.08 66.49
N ILE A 219 -16.70 -27.66 65.65
CA ILE A 219 -16.55 -27.61 64.19
C ILE A 219 -15.42 -26.64 63.79
N SER A 220 -15.39 -25.45 64.37
CA SER A 220 -14.32 -24.46 64.18
C SER A 220 -12.94 -25.02 64.54
N ARG A 221 -12.84 -25.78 65.64
CA ARG A 221 -11.59 -26.44 66.05
C ARG A 221 -11.17 -27.57 65.12
N ARG A 222 -12.11 -28.32 64.54
CA ARG A 222 -11.80 -29.33 63.51
C ARG A 222 -11.18 -28.70 62.27
N LEU A 223 -11.73 -27.58 61.79
CA LEU A 223 -11.12 -26.82 60.69
C LEU A 223 -9.69 -26.35 61.05
N LYS A 224 -9.46 -25.99 62.32
CA LYS A 224 -8.12 -25.64 62.80
C LYS A 224 -7.15 -26.82 62.78
N ILE A 225 -7.62 -28.04 63.04
CA ILE A 225 -6.80 -29.26 62.91
C ILE A 225 -6.46 -29.51 61.45
N ASP A 226 -7.42 -29.38 60.52
CA ASP A 226 -7.16 -29.54 59.09
C ASP A 226 -6.08 -28.55 58.62
N GLU A 227 -6.14 -27.30 59.09
CA GLU A 227 -5.09 -26.30 58.86
C GLU A 227 -3.73 -26.76 59.42
N ILE A 228 -3.68 -27.32 60.63
CA ILE A 228 -2.43 -27.81 61.22
C ILE A 228 -1.85 -28.97 60.40
N GLU A 229 -2.68 -29.90 59.97
CA GLU A 229 -2.24 -31.03 59.14
C GLU A 229 -1.66 -30.57 57.80
N VAL A 230 -2.31 -29.60 57.15
CA VAL A 230 -1.78 -28.97 55.93
C VAL A 230 -0.43 -28.29 56.21
N ALA A 231 -0.29 -27.61 57.35
CA ALA A 231 0.97 -26.98 57.72
C ALA A 231 2.08 -28.02 57.96
N LEU A 232 1.78 -29.14 58.62
CA LEU A 232 2.73 -30.24 58.86
C LEU A 232 3.21 -30.87 57.54
N VAL A 233 2.32 -31.08 56.57
CA VAL A 233 2.70 -31.55 55.22
C VAL A 233 3.64 -30.55 54.55
N ARG A 234 3.31 -29.25 54.60
CA ARG A 234 4.16 -28.20 54.01
C ARG A 234 5.54 -28.10 54.69
N ILE A 235 5.62 -28.35 56.00
CA ILE A 235 6.89 -28.40 56.74
C ILE A 235 7.72 -29.59 56.25
N ALA A 236 7.12 -30.78 56.09
CA ALA A 236 7.81 -31.95 55.55
C ALA A 236 8.35 -31.72 54.13
N ASP A 237 7.60 -30.99 53.30
CA ASP A 237 8.04 -30.60 51.94
C ASP A 237 9.05 -29.43 51.93
N GLY A 238 9.31 -28.80 53.07
CA GLY A 238 10.16 -27.60 53.20
C GLY A 238 9.58 -26.33 52.57
N SER A 239 8.29 -26.33 52.24
CA SER A 239 7.59 -25.21 51.59
C SER A 239 6.86 -24.28 52.57
N TYR A 240 6.84 -24.65 53.86
CA TYR A 240 6.19 -23.86 54.90
C TYR A 240 6.87 -22.50 55.13
N GLY A 241 6.08 -21.52 55.58
CA GLY A 241 6.54 -20.16 55.82
C GLY A 241 6.52 -19.23 54.60
N ARG A 242 5.86 -19.62 53.50
CA ARG A 242 5.51 -18.74 52.37
C ARG A 242 4.04 -18.30 52.46
N CYS A 243 3.78 -17.03 52.17
CA CYS A 243 2.42 -16.47 52.11
C CYS A 243 1.62 -17.07 50.94
N ASP A 244 0.37 -17.47 51.16
CA ASP A 244 -0.50 -18.02 50.12
C ASP A 244 -1.02 -16.97 49.11
N GLU A 245 -0.98 -15.68 49.48
CA GLU A 245 -1.46 -14.59 48.61
C GLU A 245 -0.33 -13.94 47.80
N CYS A 246 0.71 -13.43 48.48
CA CYS A 246 1.79 -12.68 47.84
C CYS A 246 3.05 -13.52 47.55
N TYR A 247 3.09 -14.78 48.02
CA TYR A 247 4.22 -15.69 47.87
C TYR A 247 5.54 -15.20 48.47
N GLU A 248 5.48 -14.24 49.41
CA GLU A 248 6.63 -13.74 50.14
C GLU A 248 6.86 -14.53 51.44
N PRO A 249 8.11 -14.57 51.94
CA PRO A 249 8.40 -15.23 53.21
C PRO A 249 7.65 -14.57 54.36
N ILE A 250 7.00 -15.39 55.18
CA ILE A 250 6.40 -14.99 56.46
C ILE A 250 7.52 -14.93 57.49
N THR A 251 7.61 -13.86 58.26
CA THR A 251 8.69 -13.66 59.24
C THR A 251 8.71 -14.78 60.29
N LYS A 252 9.92 -15.22 60.68
CA LYS A 252 10.10 -16.27 61.71
C LYS A 252 9.37 -15.96 63.01
N ALA A 253 9.50 -14.71 63.50
CA ALA A 253 8.84 -14.27 64.73
C ALA A 253 7.31 -14.45 64.67
N ARG A 254 6.69 -14.26 63.50
CA ARG A 254 5.25 -14.47 63.35
C ARG A 254 4.88 -15.95 63.35
N LEU A 255 5.65 -16.78 62.66
CA LEU A 255 5.42 -18.23 62.63
C LEU A 255 5.56 -18.84 64.01
N LEU A 256 6.49 -18.34 64.84
CA LEU A 256 6.67 -18.79 66.22
C LEU A 256 5.58 -18.23 67.17
N ALA A 257 5.07 -17.03 66.91
CA ALA A 257 4.06 -16.41 67.76
C ALA A 257 2.66 -17.03 67.60
N GLN A 258 2.32 -17.51 66.40
CA GLN A 258 1.02 -18.09 66.12
C GLN A 258 1.12 -19.23 65.11
N VAL A 259 0.56 -20.38 65.46
CA VAL A 259 0.52 -21.57 64.60
C VAL A 259 -0.91 -22.10 64.44
N PRO A 260 -1.30 -22.59 63.24
CA PRO A 260 -0.70 -22.34 61.93
C PRO A 260 -1.05 -20.96 61.39
N VAL A 261 -0.12 -20.39 60.60
CA VAL A 261 -0.30 -19.18 59.80
C VAL A 261 0.10 -19.44 58.35
N PHE A 262 -0.72 -18.96 57.41
CA PHE A 262 -0.50 -19.10 55.96
C PHE A 262 -0.36 -17.76 55.21
N THR A 263 -0.63 -16.63 55.86
CA THR A 263 -0.61 -15.31 55.24
C THR A 263 0.33 -14.36 55.98
N CYS A 264 0.99 -13.47 55.25
CA CYS A 264 1.88 -12.45 55.81
C CYS A 264 1.09 -11.27 56.40
N VAL A 265 1.78 -10.34 57.09
CA VAL A 265 1.09 -9.28 57.89
C VAL A 265 0.45 -8.27 56.97
N SER A 266 1.13 -7.92 55.88
CA SER A 266 0.61 -7.03 54.84
C SER A 266 -0.66 -7.59 54.20
N CYS A 267 -0.64 -8.84 53.76
CA CYS A 267 -1.81 -9.53 53.19
C CYS A 267 -2.98 -9.61 54.18
N ARG A 268 -2.70 -9.98 55.43
CA ARG A 268 -3.74 -10.05 56.46
C ARG A 268 -4.34 -8.67 56.78
N ALA A 269 -3.57 -7.60 56.65
CA ALA A 269 -4.04 -6.23 56.90
C ALA A 269 -4.79 -5.62 55.69
N SER A 270 -4.66 -6.20 54.49
CA SER A 270 -5.38 -5.76 53.30
C SER A 270 -6.75 -6.40 53.11
N VAL A 271 -7.09 -7.40 53.94
CA VAL A 271 -8.40 -8.07 54.01
C VAL A 271 -9.27 -7.37 55.03
#